data_AF-A0A1V0QZR0-F1
#
_entry.id   AF-A0A1V0QZR0-F1
#
_cell.length_a   1.000
_cell.length_b   1.000
_cell.length_c   1.000
_cell.angle_alpha   90.00
_cell.angle_beta   90.00
_cell.angle_gamma   90.00
#
_symmetry.space_group_name_H-M   'P 1'
#
loop_
_entity.id
_entity.type
_entity.pdbx_description
1 polymer ?
#
loop_
_entity_poly.entity_id
_entity_poly.type
_entity_poly.pdbx_seq_one_letter_code
_entity_poly.pdbx_strand_id
1 'polypeptide(L)'
;MKRTRIAALALATASAALAPLLGQAAAAEGAVYLQDPAGGEKTMKSMWTKDEMHKVEGQLRFHPGIQYKTVTRPGPAAAPEFERKSGDPKTLAWLPSYEFAWSVSDSTVVKKAVTVKEGTHPIVVHAVLRNADRAKVGEVRKELTGKPATGREKVVGGKRIACDTGEYTVEWSVTRSGYGTLGGTLRWDSSCEQYRTAFAENHGPQR
;
A
#
# COMPACT_ATOMS: atom_id res chain seq x y z
N MET A 1 56.24 8.96 -11.16
CA MET A 1 56.43 9.59 -9.83
C MET A 1 55.21 9.30 -8.97
N LYS A 2 55.40 8.58 -7.87
CA LYS A 2 54.37 8.16 -6.89
C LYS A 2 53.99 9.34 -5.98
N ARG A 3 52.71 9.50 -5.65
CA ARG A 3 52.27 10.25 -4.45
C ARG A 3 51.10 9.54 -3.77
N THR A 4 51.45 8.67 -2.84
CA THR A 4 50.62 8.15 -1.75
C THR A 4 50.42 9.26 -0.72
N ARG A 5 49.21 9.40 -0.15
CA ARG A 5 49.02 10.04 1.17
C ARG A 5 48.03 9.23 1.99
N ILE A 6 48.57 8.66 3.06
CA ILE A 6 47.91 7.99 4.17
C ILE A 6 47.66 9.05 5.24
N ALA A 7 46.48 9.04 5.86
CA ALA A 7 46.29 9.64 7.17
C ALA A 7 45.33 8.74 7.96
N ALA A 8 45.90 8.02 8.93
CA ALA A 8 45.19 7.36 10.01
C ALA A 8 45.28 8.26 11.24
N LEU A 9 44.17 8.42 11.96
CA LEU A 9 44.17 8.88 13.35
C LEU A 9 42.96 8.23 14.04
N ALA A 10 43.27 7.18 14.80
CA ALA A 10 42.40 6.63 15.80
C ALA A 10 42.51 7.48 17.08
N LEU A 11 41.39 7.71 17.74
CA LEU A 11 41.33 8.08 19.15
C LEU A 11 40.13 7.38 19.76
N ALA A 12 40.44 6.40 20.59
CA ALA A 12 39.51 5.71 21.47
C ALA A 12 39.26 6.60 22.70
N THR A 13 37.99 6.74 23.09
CA THR A 13 37.61 7.13 24.45
C THR A 13 36.63 6.10 24.98
N ALA A 14 37.13 5.27 25.90
CA ALA A 14 36.32 4.42 26.75
C ALA A 14 35.66 5.29 27.83
N SER A 15 34.37 5.05 28.09
CA SER A 15 33.71 5.43 29.34
C SER A 15 32.72 4.34 29.69
N ALA A 16 33.00 3.67 30.80
CA ALA A 16 32.18 2.62 31.39
C ALA A 16 31.03 3.22 32.21
N ALA A 17 29.84 2.62 32.14
CA ALA A 17 28.91 2.56 33.26
C ALA A 17 27.91 1.40 33.03
N LEU A 18 27.72 0.59 34.06
CA LEU A 18 26.87 -0.59 34.12
C LEU A 18 25.40 -0.23 34.44
N ALA A 19 24.51 -1.05 33.85
CA ALA A 19 23.15 -1.45 34.27
C ALA A 19 21.91 -0.60 33.87
N PRO A 20 20.71 -1.21 33.70
CA PRO A 20 20.36 -2.65 33.66
C PRO A 20 19.78 -3.13 32.31
N LEU A 21 19.77 -4.45 32.13
CA LEU A 21 18.87 -5.14 31.20
C LEU A 21 17.42 -4.72 31.47
N LEU A 22 16.84 -3.95 30.55
CA LEU A 22 15.42 -4.01 30.24
C LEU A 22 15.32 -3.91 28.73
N GLY A 23 15.20 -5.07 28.08
CA GLY A 23 14.66 -5.18 26.74
C GLY A 23 13.21 -4.70 26.75
N GLN A 24 13.03 -3.39 26.77
CA GLN A 24 11.79 -2.75 26.39
C GLN A 24 12.11 -2.06 25.07
N ALA A 25 11.81 -2.77 23.98
CA ALA A 25 11.40 -2.08 22.78
C ALA A 25 10.20 -1.23 23.18
N ALA A 26 10.46 0.03 23.54
CA ALA A 26 9.45 1.07 23.60
C ALA A 26 8.95 1.25 22.18
N ALA A 27 8.05 0.36 21.75
CA ALA A 27 7.30 0.51 20.53
C ALA A 27 6.36 1.68 20.78
N ALA A 28 6.78 2.84 20.26
CA ALA A 28 6.07 4.09 20.30
C ALA A 28 4.55 3.90 20.15
N GLU A 29 3.83 4.22 21.22
CA GLU A 29 2.46 4.72 21.09
C GLU A 29 2.51 5.91 20.13
N GLY A 30 1.78 5.85 19.02
CA GLY A 30 1.60 7.00 18.13
C GLY A 30 2.49 7.06 16.88
N ALA A 31 2.96 5.93 16.33
CA ALA A 31 3.44 5.96 14.94
C ALA A 31 2.27 6.35 14.02
N VAL A 32 2.27 7.60 13.56
CA VAL A 32 1.39 8.11 12.52
C VAL A 32 1.61 7.27 11.27
N TYR A 33 0.71 6.32 11.02
CA TYR A 33 0.78 5.43 9.86
C TYR A 33 0.57 6.25 8.57
N LEU A 34 1.53 6.10 7.66
CA LEU A 34 1.67 6.90 6.44
C LEU A 34 0.38 7.00 5.62
N GLN A 35 0.09 8.25 5.24
CA GLN A 35 -1.04 8.69 4.45
C GLN A 35 -1.22 7.93 3.11
N ASP A 36 -2.47 7.68 2.78
CA ASP A 36 -2.96 7.29 1.47
C ASP A 36 -2.95 8.49 0.50
N PRO A 37 -2.28 8.45 -0.67
CA PRO A 37 -2.38 9.47 -1.71
C PRO A 37 -3.73 9.46 -2.42
N ALA A 38 -4.55 8.41 -2.28
CA ALA A 38 -5.93 8.37 -2.75
C ALA A 38 -6.93 8.95 -1.73
N GLY A 39 -6.46 9.43 -0.58
CA GLY A 39 -7.23 10.25 0.37
C GLY A 39 -8.34 9.54 1.14
N GLY A 40 -8.43 8.20 1.12
CA GLY A 40 -9.58 7.47 1.65
C GLY A 40 -9.59 7.34 3.19
N GLU A 41 -8.64 6.61 3.76
CA GLU A 41 -8.60 6.35 5.21
C GLU A 41 -7.31 6.91 5.81
N LYS A 42 -7.43 7.89 6.73
CA LYS A 42 -6.28 8.54 7.39
C LYS A 42 -5.88 7.86 8.71
N THR A 43 -6.70 6.97 9.22
CA THR A 43 -6.50 6.24 10.48
C THR A 43 -6.82 4.77 10.29
N MET A 44 -6.12 3.90 11.03
CA MET A 44 -6.44 2.47 11.04
C MET A 44 -7.80 2.27 11.70
N LYS A 45 -8.65 1.43 11.09
CA LYS A 45 -9.84 0.92 11.76
C LYS A 45 -9.41 -0.06 12.84
N SER A 46 -10.21 -0.20 13.89
CA SER A 46 -9.92 -1.15 14.95
C SER A 46 -11.17 -1.89 15.41
N MET A 47 -10.95 -3.10 15.92
CA MET A 47 -11.96 -3.96 16.52
C MET A 47 -11.34 -4.68 17.70
N TRP A 48 -12.09 -4.78 18.79
CA TRP A 48 -11.80 -5.70 19.88
C TRP A 48 -12.61 -6.98 19.71
N THR A 49 -12.03 -8.11 20.06
CA THR A 49 -12.77 -9.36 20.20
C THR A 49 -13.76 -9.26 21.35
N LYS A 50 -14.76 -10.17 21.34
CA LYS A 50 -15.85 -10.17 22.32
C LYS A 50 -15.39 -10.38 23.76
N ASP A 51 -14.30 -11.11 23.96
CA ASP A 51 -13.65 -11.32 25.25
C ASP A 51 -12.81 -10.12 25.71
N GLU A 52 -12.69 -9.07 24.88
CA GLU A 52 -11.86 -7.88 25.11
C GLU A 52 -10.36 -8.18 25.31
N MET A 53 -9.91 -9.38 24.95
CA MET A 53 -8.53 -9.82 25.11
C MET A 53 -7.69 -9.58 23.87
N HIS A 54 -8.31 -9.34 22.71
CA HIS A 54 -7.59 -9.21 21.45
C HIS A 54 -8.07 -7.99 20.68
N LYS A 55 -7.13 -7.23 20.14
CA LYS A 55 -7.41 -6.10 19.24
C LYS A 55 -6.83 -6.39 17.87
N VAL A 56 -7.63 -6.11 16.85
CA VAL A 56 -7.21 -6.12 15.45
C VAL A 56 -7.38 -4.70 14.91
N GLU A 57 -6.30 -4.16 14.37
CA GLU A 57 -6.28 -2.89 13.67
C GLU A 57 -5.91 -3.15 12.21
N GLY A 58 -6.55 -2.45 11.29
CA GLY A 58 -6.40 -2.69 9.86
C GLY A 58 -6.68 -1.45 9.03
N GLN A 59 -6.02 -1.37 7.89
CA GLN A 59 -6.21 -0.32 6.89
C GLN A 59 -5.90 -0.89 5.51
N LEU A 60 -6.60 -0.40 4.50
CA LEU A 60 -6.27 -0.64 3.10
C LEU A 60 -5.85 0.66 2.44
N ARG A 61 -4.77 0.58 1.65
CA ARG A 61 -4.46 1.56 0.61
C ARG A 61 -4.66 0.94 -0.77
N PHE A 62 -5.48 1.58 -1.59
CA PHE A 62 -5.76 1.14 -2.94
C PHE A 62 -4.87 1.87 -3.95
N HIS A 63 -4.26 1.12 -4.88
CA HIS A 63 -3.36 1.66 -5.89
C HIS A 63 -3.89 1.33 -7.30
N PRO A 64 -4.64 2.23 -7.94
CA PRO A 64 -5.05 2.08 -9.33
C PRO A 64 -3.87 2.45 -10.24
N GLY A 65 -3.01 1.48 -10.57
CA GLY A 65 -1.89 1.72 -11.49
C GLY A 65 -2.38 1.78 -12.93
N ILE A 66 -2.02 2.80 -13.72
CA ILE A 66 -2.40 2.87 -15.13
C ILE A 66 -1.47 2.00 -16.00
N GLN A 67 -2.02 1.36 -17.03
CA GLN A 67 -1.29 0.67 -18.08
C GLN A 67 -1.75 1.13 -19.45
N TYR A 68 -0.80 1.32 -20.36
CA TYR A 68 -1.03 1.68 -21.75
C TYR A 68 0.13 1.18 -22.62
N LYS A 69 -0.15 0.95 -23.90
CA LYS A 69 0.89 0.80 -24.93
C LYS A 69 1.34 2.16 -25.39
N THR A 70 2.53 2.24 -25.96
CA THR A 70 3.00 3.45 -26.63
C THR A 70 2.79 3.36 -28.13
N VAL A 71 2.54 4.51 -28.75
CA VAL A 71 2.46 4.68 -30.21
C VAL A 71 3.44 5.76 -30.64
N THR A 72 3.96 5.62 -31.84
CA THR A 72 4.80 6.63 -32.47
C THR A 72 3.92 7.69 -33.11
N ARG A 73 4.11 8.94 -32.69
CA ARG A 73 3.47 10.13 -33.21
C ARG A 73 4.03 10.46 -34.61
N PRO A 74 3.18 10.93 -35.53
CA PRO A 74 3.63 11.58 -36.74
C PRO A 74 4.46 12.82 -36.38
N GLY A 75 5.62 12.99 -37.02
CA GLY A 75 6.51 14.13 -36.79
C GLY A 75 7.74 14.04 -37.70
N PRO A 76 8.59 15.10 -37.73
CA PRO A 76 9.80 15.10 -38.53
C PRO A 76 10.67 13.87 -38.18
N ALA A 77 11.18 13.17 -39.20
CA ALA A 77 11.99 11.96 -38.99
C ALA A 77 13.26 12.21 -38.15
N ALA A 78 13.72 13.46 -38.09
CA ALA A 78 14.87 13.91 -37.32
C ALA A 78 14.60 14.14 -35.82
N ALA A 79 13.34 14.11 -35.37
CA ALA A 79 13.02 14.29 -33.96
C ALA A 79 13.41 13.05 -33.12
N PRO A 80 14.01 13.23 -31.93
CA PRO A 80 14.31 12.15 -31.00
C PRO A 80 13.12 11.24 -30.71
N GLU A 81 13.38 9.94 -30.55
CA GLU A 81 12.32 8.93 -30.39
C GLU A 81 11.45 9.15 -29.14
N PHE A 82 12.01 9.71 -28.06
CA PHE A 82 11.25 10.02 -26.83
C PHE A 82 10.23 11.14 -27.05
N GLU A 83 10.48 12.07 -27.98
CA GLU A 83 9.54 13.13 -28.36
C GLU A 83 8.43 12.58 -29.26
N ARG A 84 8.73 11.50 -29.99
CA ARG A 84 7.79 10.83 -30.89
C ARG A 84 6.96 9.74 -30.20
N LYS A 85 7.31 9.23 -29.02
CA LYS A 85 6.47 8.25 -28.32
C LYS A 85 5.41 8.93 -27.46
N SER A 86 4.15 8.51 -27.61
CA SER A 86 3.05 8.88 -26.70
C SER A 86 2.34 7.63 -26.21
N GLY A 87 1.58 7.72 -25.12
CA GLY A 87 0.65 6.66 -24.74
C GLY A 87 -0.49 6.55 -25.75
N ASP A 88 -0.92 5.33 -26.06
CA ASP A 88 -2.10 5.08 -26.88
C ASP A 88 -3.35 5.13 -25.99
N PRO A 89 -4.21 6.16 -26.13
CA PRO A 89 -5.41 6.29 -25.31
C PRO A 89 -6.39 5.11 -25.48
N LYS A 90 -6.33 4.38 -26.60
CA LYS A 90 -7.17 3.20 -26.86
C LYS A 90 -6.78 1.98 -26.03
N THR A 91 -5.60 2.01 -25.42
CA THR A 91 -5.05 0.88 -24.66
C THR A 91 -5.02 1.10 -23.15
N LEU A 92 -5.55 2.25 -22.70
CA LEU A 92 -5.66 2.61 -21.30
C LEU A 92 -6.48 1.58 -20.53
N ALA A 93 -5.89 1.08 -19.45
CA ALA A 93 -6.58 0.26 -18.46
C ALA A 93 -5.90 0.44 -17.11
N TRP A 94 -6.64 0.15 -16.03
CA TRP A 94 -6.09 0.09 -14.69
C TRP A 94 -5.60 -1.33 -14.38
N LEU A 95 -4.49 -1.41 -13.65
CA LEU A 95 -3.99 -2.60 -13.00
C LEU A 95 -3.91 -2.32 -11.49
N PRO A 96 -4.96 -2.66 -10.74
CA PRO A 96 -5.03 -2.37 -9.31
C PRO A 96 -4.05 -3.22 -8.50
N SER A 97 -3.57 -2.64 -7.41
CA SER A 97 -2.91 -3.35 -6.31
C SER A 97 -3.41 -2.84 -4.96
N TYR A 98 -3.31 -3.69 -3.95
CA TYR A 98 -3.93 -3.51 -2.64
C TYR A 98 -2.84 -3.62 -1.58
N GLU A 99 -2.62 -2.55 -0.82
CA GLU A 99 -1.64 -2.55 0.25
C GLU A 99 -2.37 -2.58 1.60
N PHE A 100 -2.26 -3.71 2.28
CA PHE A 100 -2.87 -3.93 3.58
C PHE A 100 -1.87 -3.58 4.65
N ALA A 101 -2.31 -2.85 5.67
CA ALA A 101 -1.58 -2.67 6.91
C ALA A 101 -2.38 -3.27 8.06
N TRP A 102 -1.69 -3.90 9.01
CA TRP A 102 -2.31 -4.48 10.19
C TRP A 102 -1.49 -4.22 11.44
N SER A 103 -2.19 -4.19 12.57
CA SER A 103 -1.60 -4.32 13.89
C SER A 103 -2.52 -5.17 14.74
N VAL A 104 -2.01 -6.27 15.29
CA VAL A 104 -2.73 -7.13 16.22
C VAL A 104 -2.06 -7.04 17.58
N SER A 105 -2.87 -7.04 18.62
CA SER A 105 -2.36 -6.98 19.99
C SER A 105 -3.22 -7.80 20.93
N ASP A 106 -2.58 -8.37 21.93
CA ASP A 106 -3.22 -9.15 22.98
C ASP A 106 -3.20 -8.34 24.27
N SER A 107 -4.30 -8.30 25.00
CA SER A 107 -4.37 -7.63 26.29
C SER A 107 -3.79 -8.52 27.37
N THR A 108 -2.94 -7.98 28.24
CA THR A 108 -2.37 -8.71 29.37
C THR A 108 -3.22 -8.60 30.64
N VAL A 109 -4.26 -7.76 30.62
CA VAL A 109 -5.20 -7.55 31.71
C VAL A 109 -6.60 -7.45 31.12
N VAL A 110 -7.60 -8.09 31.75
CA VAL A 110 -9.01 -7.93 31.36
C VAL A 110 -9.35 -6.43 31.42
N LYS A 111 -10.03 -5.89 30.38
CA LYS A 111 -10.41 -4.47 30.17
C LYS A 111 -9.43 -3.57 29.41
N LYS A 112 -8.73 -4.06 28.39
CA LYS A 112 -8.06 -3.21 27.37
C LYS A 112 -6.95 -2.28 27.91
N ALA A 113 -6.47 -2.51 29.13
CA ALA A 113 -5.64 -1.54 29.85
C ALA A 113 -4.16 -1.60 29.44
N VAL A 114 -3.66 -2.78 29.10
CA VAL A 114 -2.29 -3.01 28.64
C VAL A 114 -2.35 -4.01 27.48
N THR A 115 -1.74 -3.66 26.35
CA THR A 115 -1.68 -4.52 25.16
C THR A 115 -0.25 -4.79 24.74
N VAL A 116 0.04 -6.04 24.40
CA VAL A 116 1.33 -6.47 23.84
C VAL A 116 1.17 -6.81 22.36
N LYS A 117 2.18 -6.42 21.56
CA LYS A 117 2.24 -6.64 20.11
C LYS A 117 3.38 -7.61 19.78
N GLU A 118 3.28 -8.82 20.30
CA GLU A 118 4.34 -9.83 20.22
C GLU A 118 3.90 -11.05 19.40
N GLY A 119 4.88 -11.85 18.98
CA GLY A 119 4.64 -13.11 18.29
C GLY A 119 4.28 -12.98 16.81
N THR A 120 4.02 -14.13 16.21
CA THR A 120 3.54 -14.26 14.83
C THR A 120 2.08 -14.67 14.84
N HIS A 121 1.30 -14.09 13.92
CA HIS A 121 -0.15 -14.30 13.89
C HIS A 121 -0.57 -14.71 12.48
N PRO A 122 -1.50 -15.68 12.34
CA PRO A 122 -2.09 -16.01 11.05
C PRO A 122 -3.02 -14.88 10.63
N ILE A 123 -2.60 -14.12 9.61
CA ILE A 123 -3.37 -12.99 9.06
C ILE A 123 -3.87 -13.35 7.67
N VAL A 124 -5.17 -13.18 7.41
CA VAL A 124 -5.74 -13.27 6.07
C VAL A 124 -6.14 -11.89 5.62
N VAL A 125 -5.60 -11.45 4.47
CA VAL A 125 -6.00 -10.20 3.82
C VAL A 125 -6.86 -10.51 2.60
N HIS A 126 -7.91 -9.72 2.42
CA HIS A 126 -8.88 -9.93 1.34
C HIS A 126 -9.38 -8.58 0.82
N ALA A 127 -9.46 -8.44 -0.49
CA ALA A 127 -10.12 -7.30 -1.11
C ALA A 127 -10.92 -7.73 -2.33
N VAL A 128 -12.07 -7.09 -2.53
CA VAL A 128 -12.99 -7.30 -3.65
C VAL A 128 -13.24 -5.96 -4.31
N LEU A 129 -12.96 -5.88 -5.60
CA LEU A 129 -13.31 -4.72 -6.41
C LEU A 129 -14.63 -5.00 -7.11
N ARG A 130 -15.58 -4.08 -6.95
CA ARG A 130 -16.92 -4.12 -7.55
C ARG A 130 -17.14 -2.91 -8.44
N ASN A 131 -17.84 -3.11 -9.55
CA ASN A 131 -18.31 -2.02 -10.40
C ASN A 131 -19.58 -1.36 -9.81
N ALA A 132 -20.13 -0.38 -10.53
CA ALA A 132 -21.35 0.33 -10.14
C ALA A 132 -22.56 -0.60 -9.89
N ASP A 133 -22.68 -1.68 -10.66
CA ASP A 133 -23.74 -2.69 -10.50
C ASP A 133 -23.50 -3.64 -9.31
N ARG A 134 -22.46 -3.38 -8.50
CA ARG A 134 -21.95 -4.25 -7.43
C ARG A 134 -21.45 -5.62 -7.92
N ALA A 135 -21.29 -5.81 -9.22
CA ALA A 135 -20.71 -7.01 -9.79
C ALA A 135 -19.22 -7.07 -9.47
N LYS A 136 -18.75 -8.27 -9.08
CA LYS A 136 -17.35 -8.51 -8.74
C LYS A 136 -16.49 -8.49 -10.00
N VAL A 137 -15.63 -7.49 -10.12
CA VAL A 137 -14.71 -7.36 -11.24
C VAL A 137 -13.29 -7.79 -10.89
N GLY A 138 -12.91 -7.85 -9.62
CA GLY A 138 -11.62 -8.35 -9.16
C GLY A 138 -11.67 -8.80 -7.70
N GLU A 139 -10.81 -9.73 -7.34
CA GLU A 139 -10.71 -10.24 -5.98
C GLU A 139 -9.30 -10.72 -5.69
N VAL A 140 -8.81 -10.42 -4.50
CA VAL A 140 -7.56 -10.96 -3.97
C VAL A 140 -7.82 -11.49 -2.58
N ARG A 141 -7.30 -12.68 -2.30
CA ARG A 141 -7.24 -13.26 -0.96
C ARG A 141 -5.85 -13.81 -0.76
N LYS A 142 -5.19 -13.44 0.32
CA LYS A 142 -3.85 -13.94 0.65
C LYS A 142 -3.77 -14.27 2.13
N GLU A 143 -3.36 -15.49 2.43
CA GLU A 143 -3.00 -15.90 3.78
C GLU A 143 -1.53 -15.58 4.02
N LEU A 144 -1.26 -14.92 5.14
CA LEU A 144 0.05 -14.45 5.56
C LEU A 144 0.41 -15.20 6.85
N THR A 145 1.13 -16.31 6.67
CA THR A 145 1.63 -17.13 7.79
C THR A 145 2.96 -16.58 8.30
N GLY A 146 3.21 -16.73 9.61
CA GLY A 146 4.48 -16.32 10.23
C GLY A 146 4.76 -14.81 10.23
N LYS A 147 3.76 -13.97 9.96
CA LYS A 147 3.95 -12.51 9.97
C LYS A 147 3.96 -11.95 11.40
N PRO A 148 4.75 -10.90 11.67
CA PRO A 148 4.74 -10.21 12.95
C PRO A 148 3.38 -9.56 13.24
N ALA A 149 3.16 -9.27 14.52
CA ALA A 149 1.96 -8.61 15.03
C ALA A 149 1.62 -7.28 14.31
N THR A 150 2.62 -6.55 13.80
CA THR A 150 2.41 -5.36 12.97
C THR A 150 3.12 -5.51 11.64
N GLY A 151 2.45 -5.14 10.55
CA GLY A 151 3.07 -5.26 9.24
C GLY A 151 2.26 -4.62 8.12
N ARG A 152 2.84 -4.69 6.92
CA ARG A 152 2.26 -4.21 5.67
C ARG A 152 2.58 -5.19 4.55
N GLU A 153 1.62 -5.42 3.66
CA GLU A 153 1.80 -6.30 2.51
C GLU A 153 1.04 -5.74 1.31
N LYS A 154 1.75 -5.58 0.20
CA LYS A 154 1.16 -5.20 -1.09
C LYS A 154 0.84 -6.45 -1.90
N VAL A 155 -0.41 -6.56 -2.34
CA VAL A 155 -0.96 -7.67 -3.11
C VAL A 155 -1.40 -7.15 -4.47
N VAL A 156 -0.92 -7.77 -5.55
CA VAL A 156 -1.33 -7.41 -6.92
C VAL A 156 -2.76 -7.89 -7.18
N GLY A 157 -3.58 -7.06 -7.83
CA GLY A 157 -4.97 -7.40 -8.16
C GLY A 157 -5.13 -8.41 -9.29
N GLY A 158 -4.09 -8.60 -10.12
CA GLY A 158 -4.03 -9.61 -11.17
C GLY A 158 -4.99 -9.41 -12.36
N LYS A 159 -5.94 -8.47 -12.27
CA LYS A 159 -6.95 -8.24 -13.31
C LYS A 159 -6.95 -6.79 -13.79
N ARG A 160 -6.95 -6.62 -15.10
CA ARG A 160 -7.10 -5.32 -15.74
C ARG A 160 -8.54 -4.83 -15.61
N ILE A 161 -8.71 -3.56 -15.30
CA ILE A 161 -10.01 -2.88 -15.18
C ILE A 161 -10.07 -1.82 -16.29
N ALA A 162 -11.24 -1.70 -16.90
CA ALA A 162 -11.44 -0.74 -17.97
C ALA A 162 -11.19 0.68 -17.46
N CYS A 163 -10.62 1.51 -18.32
CA CYS A 163 -10.64 2.95 -18.16
C CYS A 163 -12.02 3.44 -18.62
N ASP A 164 -12.99 3.50 -17.71
CA ASP A 164 -14.36 3.98 -17.92
C ASP A 164 -14.67 5.14 -16.97
N THR A 165 -15.84 5.77 -17.06
CA THR A 165 -16.28 6.81 -16.11
C THR A 165 -17.16 6.20 -15.02
N GLY A 166 -16.74 5.04 -14.50
CA GLY A 166 -17.53 4.23 -13.59
C GLY A 166 -17.16 4.47 -12.13
N GLU A 167 -18.15 4.43 -11.25
CA GLU A 167 -17.88 4.37 -9.83
C GLU A 167 -17.62 2.92 -9.41
N TYR A 168 -16.47 2.68 -8.81
CA TYR A 168 -16.08 1.39 -8.27
C TYR A 168 -16.03 1.43 -6.75
N THR A 169 -16.15 0.25 -6.17
CA THR A 169 -16.08 0.04 -4.73
C THR A 169 -15.07 -1.04 -4.42
N VAL A 170 -14.13 -0.75 -3.54
CA VAL A 170 -13.19 -1.72 -2.97
C VAL A 170 -13.67 -2.09 -1.58
N GLU A 171 -14.19 -3.30 -1.44
CA GLU A 171 -14.43 -3.94 -0.15
C GLU A 171 -13.12 -4.58 0.30
N TRP A 172 -12.76 -4.45 1.58
CA TRP A 172 -11.52 -5.00 2.10
C TRP A 172 -11.70 -5.56 3.50
N SER A 173 -10.87 -6.54 3.84
CA SER A 173 -10.78 -7.06 5.19
C SER A 173 -9.39 -7.56 5.56
N VAL A 174 -9.11 -7.48 6.86
CA VAL A 174 -7.98 -8.09 7.57
C VAL A 174 -8.58 -9.01 8.63
N THR A 175 -8.28 -10.29 8.53
CA THR A 175 -8.75 -11.32 9.46
C THR A 175 -7.58 -11.83 10.26
N ARG A 176 -7.70 -11.82 11.59
CA ARG A 176 -6.84 -12.61 12.48
C ARG A 176 -7.52 -13.95 12.70
N SER A 177 -6.98 -15.02 12.13
CA SER A 177 -7.62 -16.34 12.15
C SER A 177 -7.86 -16.80 13.59
N GLY A 178 -9.08 -17.26 13.88
CA GLY A 178 -9.51 -17.66 15.22
C GLY A 178 -10.09 -16.56 16.11
N TYR A 179 -9.96 -15.28 15.71
CA TYR A 179 -10.36 -14.14 16.56
C TYR A 179 -11.42 -13.25 15.92
N GLY A 180 -11.22 -12.83 14.67
CA GLY A 180 -12.19 -11.97 14.00
C GLY A 180 -11.69 -11.31 12.71
N THR A 181 -12.63 -10.66 12.03
CA THR A 181 -12.43 -10.00 10.74
C THR A 181 -12.79 -8.54 10.84
N LEU A 182 -11.82 -7.67 10.59
CA LEU A 182 -12.02 -6.24 10.44
C LEU A 182 -12.10 -5.90 8.95
N GLY A 183 -12.99 -4.99 8.56
CA GLY A 183 -13.08 -4.59 7.16
C GLY A 183 -13.60 -3.18 6.94
N GLY A 184 -13.63 -2.80 5.68
CA GLY A 184 -14.05 -1.49 5.25
C GLY A 184 -14.33 -1.44 3.75
N THR A 185 -14.69 -0.25 3.32
CA THR A 185 -15.08 0.03 1.94
C THR A 185 -14.45 1.33 1.50
N LEU A 186 -13.86 1.35 0.31
CA LEU A 186 -13.31 2.54 -0.34
C LEU A 186 -14.01 2.74 -1.67
N ARG A 187 -14.29 3.98 -2.03
CA ARG A 187 -14.87 4.36 -3.31
C ARG A 187 -13.74 4.83 -4.23
N TRP A 188 -13.84 4.49 -5.51
CA TRP A 188 -12.84 4.85 -6.50
C TRP A 188 -13.53 5.18 -7.82
N ASP A 189 -13.18 6.33 -8.42
CA ASP A 189 -13.59 6.70 -9.77
C ASP A 189 -12.52 6.21 -10.76
N SER A 190 -12.92 5.34 -11.69
CA SER A 190 -12.06 4.77 -12.71
C SER A 190 -11.83 5.69 -13.92
N SER A 191 -12.37 6.91 -13.89
CA SER A 191 -12.16 7.89 -14.95
C SER A 191 -10.67 8.14 -15.19
N CYS A 192 -10.24 7.92 -16.43
CA CYS A 192 -8.91 8.32 -16.90
C CYS A 192 -8.99 9.39 -17.97
N GLU A 193 -10.01 10.25 -17.91
CA GLU A 193 -10.10 11.50 -18.66
C GLU A 193 -8.77 12.26 -18.64
N GLN A 194 -8.14 12.42 -17.47
CA GLN A 194 -6.84 13.08 -17.34
C GLN A 194 -5.74 12.44 -18.21
N TYR A 195 -5.67 11.10 -18.23
CA TYR A 195 -4.69 10.38 -19.06
C TYR A 195 -5.04 10.43 -20.55
N ARG A 196 -6.34 10.37 -20.88
CA ARG A 196 -6.81 10.55 -22.26
C ARG A 196 -6.43 11.92 -22.78
N THR A 197 -6.68 12.98 -22.02
CA THR A 197 -6.32 14.36 -22.39
C THR A 197 -4.81 14.51 -22.55
N ALA A 198 -4.02 14.02 -21.60
CA ALA A 198 -2.56 14.07 -21.70
C ALA A 198 -2.02 13.34 -22.94
N PHE A 199 -2.68 12.26 -23.37
CA PHE A 199 -2.30 11.54 -24.59
C PHE A 199 -2.92 12.16 -25.86
N ALA A 200 -4.03 12.87 -25.73
CA ALA A 200 -4.77 13.55 -26.79
C ALA A 200 -4.17 14.90 -27.20
N GLU A 201 -3.55 15.65 -26.26
CA GLU A 201 -2.97 16.99 -26.47
C GLU A 201 -1.84 17.06 -27.52
N ASN A 202 -1.51 15.95 -28.18
CA ASN A 202 -0.61 15.90 -29.33
C ASN A 202 -1.29 15.44 -30.65
N HIS A 203 -2.62 15.46 -30.72
CA HIS A 203 -3.43 15.16 -31.92
C HIS A 203 -3.97 16.43 -32.62
N GLY A 204 -3.13 17.46 -32.75
CA GLY A 204 -3.38 18.56 -33.69
C GLY A 204 -2.24 18.61 -34.70
N PRO A 205 -2.50 18.60 -36.03
CA PRO A 205 -1.49 19.08 -36.96
C PRO A 205 -1.15 20.51 -36.55
N GLN A 206 0.11 20.79 -36.28
CA GLN A 206 0.58 22.17 -36.29
C GLN A 206 0.31 22.70 -37.70
N ARG A 207 -0.67 23.61 -37.80
CA ARG A 207 -0.82 24.46 -38.97
C ARG A 207 0.26 25.53 -38.95
#